data_AF-A0A7W9KAV3-F1
#
_entry.id   AF-A0A7W9KAV3-F1
#
_cell.length_a   1.000
_cell.length_b   1.000
_cell.length_c   1.000
_cell.angle_alpha   90.00
_cell.angle_beta   90.00
_cell.angle_gamma   90.00
#
_symmetry.space_group_name_H-M   'P 1'
#
loop_
_entity.id
_entity.type
_entity.pdbx_description
1 polymer ?
#
loop_
_entity_poly.entity_id
_entity_poly.type
_entity_poly.pdbx_seq_one_letter_code
_entity_poly.pdbx_strand_id
1 'polypeptide(L)'
;MPDTAVLPVVDHTLPSPGAYRLGGCVLEFTPFPLIHRRIRPDGGELVIGDESTLTLPDVLTATITVERRRRLRINGWLDLRGRRHTLRLAARVVHVDDDGVVFAAAGTAVAPGRRRVRVEAAMEFTR
;
A
#
# COMPACT_ATOMS: atom_id res chain seq x y z
N MET A 1 42.28 10.99 -8.73
CA MET A 1 41.19 10.12 -9.18
C MET A 1 40.09 10.24 -8.14
N PRO A 2 38.83 10.59 -8.47
CA PRO A 2 37.79 10.64 -7.47
C PRO A 2 37.36 9.20 -7.17
N ASP A 3 37.49 8.79 -5.91
CA ASP A 3 36.90 7.56 -5.39
C ASP A 3 35.38 7.64 -5.53
N THR A 4 34.85 6.96 -6.55
CA THR A 4 33.41 6.73 -6.65
C THR A 4 33.04 5.76 -5.53
N ALA A 5 32.59 6.30 -4.40
CA ALA A 5 31.97 5.51 -3.35
C ALA A 5 30.72 4.83 -3.93
N VAL A 6 30.88 3.56 -4.33
CA VAL A 6 29.75 2.70 -4.66
C VAL A 6 29.06 2.39 -3.33
N LEU A 7 28.05 3.19 -2.98
CA LEU A 7 27.13 2.84 -1.91
C LEU A 7 26.57 1.45 -2.25
N PRO A 8 26.67 0.45 -1.36
CA PRO A 8 25.93 -0.78 -1.56
C PRO A 8 24.46 -0.39 -1.63
N VAL A 9 23.84 -0.62 -2.78
CA VAL A 9 22.38 -0.56 -2.90
C VAL A 9 21.89 -1.76 -2.10
N VAL A 10 21.77 -1.60 -0.78
CA VAL A 10 21.09 -2.59 0.03
C VAL A 10 19.66 -2.55 -0.50
N ASP A 11 19.26 -3.62 -1.17
CA ASP A 11 17.98 -3.72 -1.86
C ASP A 11 16.88 -3.99 -0.83
N HIS A 12 16.78 -3.10 0.17
CA HIS A 12 15.72 -3.10 1.16
C HIS A 12 14.44 -2.75 0.42
N THR A 13 13.61 -3.75 0.18
CA THR A 13 12.26 -3.52 -0.38
C THR A 13 11.34 -2.92 0.68
N LEU A 14 11.56 -3.23 1.95
CA LEU A 14 10.86 -2.64 3.10
C LEU A 14 11.90 -2.14 4.11
N PRO A 15 11.54 -1.13 4.93
CA PRO A 15 12.39 -0.66 6.01
C PRO A 15 12.48 -1.73 7.13
N SER A 16 13.25 -1.44 8.18
CA SER A 16 13.44 -2.38 9.29
C SER A 16 12.11 -2.87 9.90
N PRO A 17 12.03 -4.09 10.46
CA PRO A 17 10.83 -4.55 11.14
C PRO A 17 10.38 -3.56 12.24
N GLY A 18 9.06 -3.33 12.32
CA GLY A 18 8.48 -2.32 13.20
C GLY A 18 7.08 -1.89 12.79
N ALA A 19 6.48 -1.01 13.60
CA ALA A 19 5.22 -0.35 13.28
C ALA A 19 5.51 1.05 12.74
N TYR A 20 4.83 1.40 11.65
CA TYR A 20 4.94 2.68 10.97
C TYR A 20 3.55 3.30 10.85
N ARG A 21 3.42 4.58 11.22
CA ARG A 21 2.20 5.37 11.12
C ARG A 21 2.02 5.94 9.72
N LEU A 22 0.77 6.11 9.31
CA LEU A 22 0.43 6.75 8.05
C LEU A 22 0.86 8.23 8.07
N GLY A 23 1.82 8.60 7.23
CA GLY A 23 2.23 9.99 6.99
C GLY A 23 1.39 10.67 5.90
N GLY A 24 0.97 9.89 4.89
CA GLY A 24 0.13 10.38 3.81
C GLY A 24 -0.51 9.26 3.01
N CYS A 25 -1.79 9.43 2.64
CA CYS A 25 -2.50 8.43 1.84
C CYS A 25 -3.48 9.08 0.87
N VAL A 26 -3.45 8.59 -0.36
CA VAL A 26 -4.43 8.90 -1.38
C VAL A 26 -4.93 7.58 -1.94
N LEU A 27 -6.21 7.29 -1.73
CA LEU A 27 -6.90 6.16 -2.33
C LEU A 27 -7.88 6.67 -3.36
N GLU A 28 -7.71 6.22 -4.59
CA GLU A 28 -8.58 6.54 -5.70
C GLU A 28 -9.28 5.28 -6.18
N PHE A 29 -10.58 5.38 -6.45
CA PHE A 29 -11.35 4.27 -6.97
C PHE A 29 -12.34 4.73 -8.03
N THR A 30 -12.45 3.89 -9.05
CA THR A 30 -13.30 4.15 -10.23
C THR A 30 -14.34 3.04 -10.34
N PRO A 31 -15.50 3.14 -9.66
CA PRO A 31 -16.66 2.31 -9.95
C PRO A 31 -17.21 2.61 -11.34
N PHE A 32 -18.00 1.67 -11.88
CA PHE A 32 -18.81 1.92 -13.08
C PHE A 32 -20.21 2.40 -12.67
N PRO A 33 -20.78 3.46 -13.29
CA PRO A 33 -20.18 4.34 -14.31
C PRO A 33 -19.01 5.15 -13.74
N LEU A 34 -18.01 5.49 -14.58
CA LEU A 34 -16.65 6.01 -14.30
C LEU A 34 -16.57 7.26 -13.39
N ILE A 35 -17.13 7.19 -12.20
CA ILE A 35 -17.13 8.26 -11.22
C ILE A 35 -15.86 8.10 -10.40
N HIS A 36 -14.88 8.97 -10.65
CA HIS A 36 -13.66 9.00 -9.85
C HIS A 36 -13.98 9.45 -8.44
N ARG A 37 -13.52 8.69 -7.45
CA ARG A 37 -13.65 9.04 -6.03
C ARG A 37 -12.32 8.93 -5.35
N ARG A 38 -12.07 9.87 -4.44
CA ARG A 38 -10.84 9.96 -3.65
C ARG A 38 -11.18 9.89 -2.17
N ILE A 39 -10.48 9.04 -1.43
CA ILE A 39 -10.49 8.97 0.03
C ILE A 39 -9.09 9.32 0.52
N ARG A 40 -9.05 10.08 1.61
CA ARG A 40 -7.83 10.36 2.39
C ARG A 40 -8.09 9.87 3.80
N PRO A 41 -7.63 8.67 4.16
CA PRO A 41 -7.71 8.18 5.52
C PRO A 41 -6.93 9.09 6.46
N ASP A 42 -7.51 9.43 7.61
CA ASP A 42 -6.88 10.31 8.62
C ASP A 42 -5.89 9.56 9.53
N GLY A 43 -5.74 8.25 9.33
CA GLY A 43 -4.83 7.41 10.10
C GLY A 43 -4.61 6.05 9.46
N GLY A 44 -3.62 5.34 9.97
CA GLY A 44 -3.26 4.03 9.48
C GLY A 44 -1.95 3.53 10.06
N GLU A 45 -1.73 2.24 9.91
CA GLU A 45 -0.56 1.55 10.42
C GLU A 45 -0.11 0.50 9.41
N LEU A 46 1.21 0.47 9.21
CA LEU A 46 1.93 -0.57 8.51
C LEU A 46 2.82 -1.28 9.54
N VAL A 47 2.58 -2.56 9.76
CA VAL A 47 3.42 -3.39 10.63
C VAL A 47 4.25 -4.30 9.74
N ILE A 48 5.57 -4.23 9.88
CA ILE A 48 6.55 -5.05 9.15
C ILE A 48 7.14 -6.06 10.11
N GLY A 49 7.00 -7.34 9.78
CA GLY A 49 7.51 -8.49 10.53
C GLY A 49 7.44 -9.75 9.67
N ASP A 50 7.34 -10.92 10.30
CA ASP A 50 7.20 -12.21 9.59
C ASP A 50 6.00 -12.21 8.62
N GLU A 51 4.90 -11.60 9.05
CA GLU A 51 3.78 -11.21 8.19
C GLU A 51 3.62 -9.69 8.26
N SER A 52 3.69 -9.03 7.11
CA SER A 52 3.49 -7.58 7.04
C SER A 52 2.01 -7.27 6.87
N THR A 53 1.47 -6.37 7.69
CA THR A 53 0.06 -6.00 7.68
C THR A 53 -0.13 -4.51 7.48
N LEU A 54 -1.21 -4.14 6.80
CA LEU A 54 -1.60 -2.77 6.50
C LEU A 54 -3.03 -2.56 6.97
N THR A 55 -3.22 -1.59 7.85
CA THR A 55 -4.53 -1.21 8.37
C THR A 55 -4.74 0.29 8.21
N LEU A 56 -5.77 0.66 7.44
CA LEU A 56 -6.31 2.01 7.36
C LEU A 56 -7.73 1.93 7.97
N PRO A 57 -7.95 2.47 9.18
CA PRO A 57 -9.23 2.35 9.88
C PRO A 57 -10.42 2.71 9.00
N ASP A 58 -11.50 1.94 9.13
CA ASP A 58 -12.77 2.09 8.40
C ASP A 58 -12.70 1.99 6.87
N VAL A 59 -11.51 1.77 6.30
CA VAL A 59 -11.29 1.77 4.85
C VAL A 59 -10.64 0.48 4.36
N LEU A 60 -9.54 0.04 4.96
CA LEU A 60 -8.73 -1.04 4.40
C LEU A 60 -8.05 -1.88 5.49
N THR A 61 -8.10 -3.19 5.33
CA THR A 61 -7.27 -4.13 6.10
C THR A 61 -6.68 -5.16 5.16
N ALA A 62 -5.35 -5.26 5.13
CA ALA A 62 -4.65 -6.10 4.16
C ALA A 62 -3.36 -6.70 4.72
N THR A 63 -2.94 -7.79 4.09
CA THR A 63 -1.62 -8.39 4.24
C THR A 63 -0.76 -8.00 3.05
N ILE A 64 0.52 -7.77 3.32
CA ILE A 64 1.53 -7.38 2.34
C ILE A 64 2.51 -8.53 2.21
N THR A 65 2.64 -9.04 0.98
CA THR A 65 3.68 -9.99 0.62
C THR A 65 4.74 -9.28 -0.21
N VAL A 66 5.99 -9.35 0.21
CA VAL A 66 7.11 -8.93 -0.64
C VAL A 66 7.30 -9.97 -1.73
N GLU A 67 7.25 -9.54 -2.98
CA GLU A 67 7.55 -10.43 -4.12
C GLU A 67 9.06 -10.38 -4.40
N ARG A 68 9.48 -9.50 -5.31
CA ARG A 68 10.90 -9.27 -5.67
C ARG A 68 11.09 -7.84 -6.18
N ARG A 69 12.31 -7.30 -6.13
CA ARG A 69 12.70 -6.02 -6.77
C ARG A 69 11.74 -4.87 -6.44
N ARG A 70 11.52 -4.59 -5.15
CA ARG A 70 10.64 -3.51 -4.71
C ARG A 70 9.17 -3.68 -5.11
N ARG A 71 8.73 -4.90 -5.44
CA ARG A 71 7.32 -5.21 -5.71
C ARG A 71 6.67 -5.86 -4.51
N LEU A 72 5.46 -5.41 -4.22
CA LEU A 72 4.63 -5.87 -3.13
C LEU A 72 3.30 -6.37 -3.70
N ARG A 73 2.71 -7.35 -3.05
CA ARG A 73 1.34 -7.76 -3.29
C ARG A 73 0.53 -7.48 -2.05
N ILE A 74 -0.56 -6.74 -2.21
CA ILE A 74 -1.44 -6.35 -1.11
C ILE A 74 -2.77 -7.05 -1.30
N ASN A 75 -3.12 -7.95 -0.38
CA ASN A 75 -4.37 -8.69 -0.42
C ASN A 75 -5.17 -8.44 0.86
N GLY A 76 -6.46 -8.24 0.73
CA GLY A 76 -7.28 -8.05 1.92
C GLY A 76 -8.66 -7.56 1.59
N TRP A 77 -9.08 -6.53 2.31
CA TRP A 77 -10.42 -6.01 2.29
C TRP A 77 -10.41 -4.50 2.17
N LEU A 78 -11.34 -3.99 1.37
CA LEU A 78 -11.63 -2.58 1.22
C LEU A 78 -13.11 -2.36 1.54
N ASP A 79 -13.40 -1.55 2.55
CA ASP A 79 -14.75 -1.19 2.94
C ASP A 79 -15.18 0.09 2.22
N LEU A 80 -16.17 -0.02 1.34
CA LEU A 80 -16.73 1.09 0.58
C LEU A 80 -18.22 1.20 0.86
N ARG A 81 -18.64 2.34 1.44
CA ARG A 81 -20.06 2.64 1.74
C ARG A 81 -20.75 1.54 2.55
N GLY A 82 -20.11 1.06 3.60
CA GLY A 82 -20.63 0.00 4.47
C GLY A 82 -20.68 -1.39 3.82
N ARG A 83 -19.88 -1.62 2.76
CA ARG A 83 -19.75 -2.92 2.10
C ARG A 83 -18.30 -3.31 1.95
N ARG A 84 -18.02 -4.58 2.22
CA ARG A 84 -16.70 -5.17 2.15
C ARG A 84 -16.41 -5.72 0.75
N HIS A 85 -15.29 -5.30 0.18
CA HIS A 85 -14.78 -5.76 -1.11
C HIS A 85 -13.48 -6.54 -0.90
N THR A 86 -13.34 -7.70 -1.53
CA THR A 86 -12.04 -8.38 -1.61
C THR A 86 -11.10 -7.53 -2.45
N LEU A 87 -9.99 -7.13 -1.85
CA LEU A 87 -8.98 -6.26 -2.42
C LEU A 87 -7.77 -7.07 -2.89
N ARG A 88 -7.29 -6.76 -4.10
CA ARG A 88 -6.03 -7.29 -4.64
C ARG A 88 -5.31 -6.16 -5.37
N LEU A 89 -4.18 -5.72 -4.82
CA LEU A 89 -3.32 -4.70 -5.41
C LEU A 89 -1.92 -5.25 -5.67
N ALA A 90 -1.36 -4.85 -6.80
CA ALA A 90 0.07 -4.90 -7.05
C ALA A 90 0.66 -3.55 -6.66
N ALA A 91 1.71 -3.55 -5.86
CA ALA A 91 2.36 -2.36 -5.36
C ALA A 91 3.85 -2.35 -5.70
N ARG A 92 4.40 -1.14 -5.78
CA ARG A 92 5.81 -0.89 -6.00
C ARG A 92 6.29 0.13 -4.97
N VAL A 93 7.39 -0.20 -4.30
CA VAL A 93 8.09 0.72 -3.41
C VAL A 93 8.81 1.76 -4.25
N VAL A 94 8.42 3.01 -4.04
CA VAL A 94 8.92 4.20 -4.71
C VAL A 94 10.13 4.73 -3.95
N HIS A 95 10.01 4.79 -2.63
CA HIS A 95 11.06 5.27 -1.74
C HIS A 95 11.06 4.46 -0.44
N VAL A 96 12.24 4.33 0.14
CA VAL A 96 12.48 3.66 1.42
C VAL A 96 13.74 4.25 2.03
N ASP A 97 13.66 4.56 3.30
CA ASP A 97 14.78 4.95 4.16
C ASP A 97 14.66 4.21 5.50
N ASP A 98 15.45 4.62 6.50
CA ASP A 98 15.48 3.95 7.80
C ASP A 98 14.20 4.18 8.62
N ASP A 99 13.49 5.28 8.36
CA ASP A 99 12.36 5.76 9.15
C ASP A 99 11.02 5.66 8.42
N GLY A 100 11.01 5.28 7.14
CA GLY A 100 9.78 5.27 6.37
C GLY A 100 9.84 4.55 5.03
N VAL A 101 8.66 4.46 4.43
CA VAL A 101 8.44 3.82 3.13
C VAL A 101 7.31 4.49 2.39
N VAL A 102 7.53 4.69 1.09
CA VAL A 102 6.52 5.19 0.16
C VAL A 102 6.29 4.14 -0.92
N PHE A 103 5.04 3.76 -1.14
CA PHE A 103 4.68 2.84 -2.21
C PHE A 103 3.42 3.28 -2.96
N ALA A 104 3.42 2.97 -4.25
CA ALA A 104 2.27 3.12 -5.13
C ALA A 104 1.65 1.75 -5.38
N ALA A 105 0.33 1.63 -5.32
CA ALA A 105 -0.40 0.40 -5.53
C ALA A 105 -1.52 0.58 -6.55
N ALA A 106 -1.77 -0.44 -7.37
CA ALA A 106 -2.89 -0.46 -8.29
C ALA A 106 -3.47 -1.86 -8.40
N GLY A 107 -4.79 -1.95 -8.61
CA GLY A 107 -5.46 -3.22 -8.77
C GLY A 107 -6.97 -3.11 -8.71
N THR A 108 -7.61 -4.08 -8.08
CA THR A 108 -9.07 -4.18 -8.07
C THR A 108 -9.63 -4.56 -6.71
N ALA A 109 -10.84 -4.06 -6.45
CA ALA A 109 -11.68 -4.48 -5.34
C ALA A 109 -13.00 -5.07 -5.88
N VAL A 110 -13.44 -6.21 -5.35
CA VAL A 110 -14.63 -6.94 -5.83
C VAL A 110 -15.53 -7.31 -4.67
N ALA A 111 -16.81 -6.97 -4.76
CA ALA A 111 -17.84 -7.43 -3.82
C ALA A 111 -18.68 -8.55 -4.48
N PRO A 112 -19.27 -9.48 -3.69
CA PRO A 112 -20.16 -10.50 -4.21
C PRO A 112 -21.29 -9.92 -5.08
N GLY A 113 -21.51 -10.51 -6.25
CA GLY A 113 -22.58 -10.08 -7.19
C GLY A 113 -22.37 -8.69 -7.81
N ARG A 114 -21.16 -8.12 -7.76
CA ARG A 114 -20.86 -6.78 -8.29
C ARG A 114 -19.70 -6.78 -9.28
N ARG A 115 -19.65 -5.70 -10.06
CA ARG A 115 -18.52 -5.42 -10.96
C ARG A 115 -17.28 -5.06 -10.16
N ARG A 116 -16.13 -5.31 -10.77
CA ARG A 116 -14.82 -4.94 -10.23
C ARG A 116 -14.70 -3.42 -10.18
N VAL A 117 -14.10 -2.90 -9.12
CA VAL A 117 -13.74 -1.50 -8.95
C VAL A 117 -12.23 -1.38 -9.13
N ARG A 118 -11.76 -0.48 -10.00
CA ARG A 118 -10.34 -0.17 -10.11
C ARG A 118 -9.93 0.66 -8.89
N VAL A 119 -8.80 0.31 -8.29
CA VAL A 119 -8.25 0.99 -7.12
C VAL A 119 -6.81 1.38 -7.42
N GLU A 120 -6.47 2.62 -7.11
CA GLU A 120 -5.12 3.16 -7.15
C GLU A 120 -4.82 3.81 -5.81
N ALA A 121 -3.58 3.64 -5.33
CA ALA A 121 -3.16 4.13 -4.05
C ALA A 121 -1.74 4.68 -4.13
N ALA A 122 -1.50 5.78 -3.42
CA ALA A 122 -0.16 6.20 -3.03
C ALA A 122 -0.16 6.36 -1.51
N MET A 123 0.79 5.72 -0.85
CA MET A 123 0.87 5.67 0.60
C MET A 123 2.29 5.91 1.07
N GLU A 124 2.39 6.68 2.15
CA GLU A 124 3.60 6.99 2.89
C GLU A 124 3.39 6.59 4.34
N PHE A 125 4.36 5.85 4.87
CA PHE A 125 4.41 5.42 6.26
C PHE A 125 5.74 5.83 6.87
N THR A 126 5.68 6.38 8.09
CA THR A 126 6.84 6.83 8.86
C THR A 126 6.77 6.26 10.27
N ARG A 127 7.91 6.03 10.91
CA ARG A 127 7.99 5.44 12.25
C ARG A 127 7.36 6.31 13.33
#